data_AF-A0A2M7G977-F1
#
_entry.id   AF-A0A2M7G977-F1
#
_cell.length_a   1.000
_cell.length_b   1.000
_cell.length_c   1.000
_cell.angle_alpha   90.00
_cell.angle_beta   90.00
_cell.angle_gamma   90.00
#
_symmetry.space_group_name_H-M   'P 1'
#
loop_
_entity.id
_entity.type
_entity.pdbx_description
1 polymer ?
#
loop_
_entity_poly.entity_id
_entity_poly.type
_entity_poly.pdbx_seq_one_letter_code
_entity_poly.pdbx_strand_id
1 'polypeptide(L)'
;MDALKLAQLNERRADQEEQMLELVSQILDELELRLIDFSEQAAEKIFKAYPDISGQFDRHRVKQFKREMQETSRDAIGRLIGFLADEDLWLKETPSRRPKESLRQNLKVWEAIQSFPRAMIPILKRYGYPARSSVLEFPYRELELKEVDQLPKPEALKLLTLKYWIALGKFQQTVMDSQRLQQTVAHQSLEEIWQD
;
A
#
# COMPACT_ATOMS: atom_id res chain seq x y z
N MET A 1 -32.28 -18.44 19.97
CA MET A 1 -31.25 -17.55 20.57
C MET A 1 -30.11 -17.28 19.57
N ASP A 2 -29.77 -18.25 18.73
CA ASP A 2 -28.65 -18.17 17.77
C ASP A 2 -28.88 -17.24 16.57
N ALA A 3 -30.13 -17.07 16.11
CA ALA A 3 -30.47 -16.11 15.05
C ALA A 3 -30.18 -14.64 15.45
N LEU A 4 -30.47 -14.25 16.70
CA LEU A 4 -30.16 -12.92 17.22
C LEU A 4 -28.64 -12.70 17.32
N LYS A 5 -27.91 -13.74 17.77
CA LYS A 5 -26.44 -13.71 17.86
C LYS A 5 -25.78 -13.63 16.49
N LEU A 6 -26.32 -14.32 15.49
CA LEU A 6 -25.85 -14.24 14.11
C LEU A 6 -26.11 -12.85 13.49
N ALA A 7 -27.28 -12.26 13.74
CA ALA A 7 -27.58 -10.90 13.30
C ALA A 7 -26.59 -9.88 13.90
N GLN A 8 -26.29 -9.98 15.20
CA GLN A 8 -25.30 -9.13 15.86
C GLN A 8 -23.88 -9.30 15.31
N LEU A 9 -23.48 -10.53 14.94
CA LEU A 9 -22.18 -10.77 14.31
C LEU A 9 -22.10 -10.18 12.90
N ASN A 10 -23.18 -10.24 12.14
CA ASN A 10 -23.25 -9.65 10.79
C ASN A 10 -23.20 -8.12 10.84
N GLU A 11 -23.92 -7.49 11.77
CA GLU A 11 -23.87 -6.04 11.99
C GLU A 11 -22.46 -5.61 12.38
N ARG A 12 -21.87 -6.26 13.39
CA ARG A 12 -20.49 -6.00 13.81
C ARG A 12 -19.47 -6.20 12.69
N ARG A 13 -19.69 -7.20 11.81
CA ARG A 13 -18.83 -7.43 10.65
C ARG A 13 -18.90 -6.25 9.68
N ALA A 14 -20.10 -5.75 9.37
CA ALA A 14 -20.28 -4.60 8.48
C ALA A 14 -19.61 -3.34 9.03
N ASP A 15 -19.79 -3.04 10.31
CA ASP A 15 -19.14 -1.89 10.97
C ASP A 15 -17.61 -1.99 10.91
N GLN A 16 -17.07 -3.20 11.10
CA GLN A 16 -15.64 -3.45 11.02
C GLN A 16 -15.10 -3.33 9.60
N GLU A 17 -15.88 -3.74 8.60
CA GLU A 17 -15.56 -3.57 7.19
C GLU A 17 -15.45 -2.10 6.83
N GLU A 18 -16.44 -1.29 7.20
CA GLU A 18 -16.44 0.16 6.98
C GLU A 18 -15.23 0.85 7.63
N GLN A 19 -14.94 0.54 8.91
CA GLN A 19 -13.78 1.10 9.62
C GLN A 19 -12.44 0.72 8.95
N MET A 20 -12.33 -0.49 8.40
CA MET A 20 -11.13 -0.89 7.67
C MET A 20 -11.00 -0.15 6.36
N LEU A 21 -12.08 0.02 5.60
CA LEU A 21 -12.07 0.76 4.34
C LEU A 21 -11.74 2.23 4.57
N GLU A 22 -12.22 2.83 5.65
CA GLU A 22 -11.82 4.17 6.06
C GLU A 22 -10.31 4.25 6.36
N LEU A 23 -9.77 3.26 7.09
CA LEU A 23 -8.32 3.18 7.34
C LEU A 23 -7.52 2.99 6.05
N VAL A 24 -8.01 2.19 5.10
CA VAL A 24 -7.39 2.04 3.78
C VAL A 24 -7.37 3.39 3.06
N SER A 25 -8.48 4.12 3.02
CA SER A 25 -8.53 5.46 2.42
C SER A 25 -7.49 6.39 3.05
N GLN A 26 -7.41 6.43 4.38
CA GLN A 26 -6.42 7.25 5.09
C GLN A 26 -4.97 6.83 4.78
N ILE A 27 -4.71 5.52 4.63
CA ILE A 27 -3.41 5.01 4.21
C ILE A 27 -3.07 5.48 2.79
N LEU A 28 -4.04 5.44 1.87
CA LEU A 28 -3.84 5.86 0.48
C LEU A 28 -3.55 7.36 0.37
N ASP A 29 -4.30 8.19 1.08
CA ASP A 29 -4.08 9.65 1.13
C ASP A 29 -2.68 9.98 1.66
N GLU A 30 -2.31 9.35 2.78
CA GLU A 30 -0.99 9.55 3.39
C GLU A 30 0.14 9.04 2.49
N LEU A 31 -0.07 7.89 1.83
CA LEU A 31 0.89 7.30 0.89
C LEU A 31 1.09 8.20 -0.33
N GLU A 32 0.03 8.76 -0.90
CA GLU A 32 0.11 9.71 -2.02
C GLU A 32 1.02 10.90 -1.65
N LEU A 33 0.76 11.53 -0.51
CA LEU A 33 1.57 12.64 -0.02
C LEU A 33 3.04 12.24 0.14
N ARG A 34 3.31 11.06 0.72
CA ARG A 34 4.68 10.60 0.96
C ARG A 34 5.42 10.21 -0.31
N LEU A 35 4.74 9.65 -1.30
CA LEU A 35 5.34 9.30 -2.58
C LEU A 35 5.67 10.53 -3.42
N ILE A 36 4.85 11.59 -3.35
CA ILE A 36 5.17 12.89 -3.95
C ILE A 36 6.46 13.42 -3.34
N ASP A 37 6.52 13.55 -2.01
CA ASP A 37 7.72 14.05 -1.31
C ASP A 37 8.96 13.19 -1.60
N PHE A 38 8.80 11.86 -1.63
CA PHE A 38 9.87 10.93 -1.95
C PHE A 38 10.43 11.18 -3.35
N SER A 39 9.57 11.34 -4.36
CA SER A 39 9.98 11.57 -5.75
C SER A 39 10.80 12.85 -5.90
N GLU A 40 10.39 13.94 -5.23
CA GLU A 40 11.11 15.20 -5.25
C GLU A 40 12.49 15.08 -4.58
N GLN A 41 12.55 14.46 -3.40
CA GLN A 41 13.81 14.25 -2.70
C GLN A 41 14.76 13.32 -3.45
N ALA A 42 14.23 12.28 -4.10
CA ALA A 42 15.03 11.37 -4.90
C ALA A 42 15.61 12.07 -6.14
N ALA A 43 14.80 12.87 -6.83
CA ALA A 43 15.24 13.69 -7.96
C ALA A 43 16.35 14.67 -7.52
N GLU A 44 16.18 15.34 -6.38
CA GLU A 44 17.18 16.26 -5.83
C GLU A 44 18.48 15.54 -5.45
N LYS A 45 18.39 14.38 -4.80
CA LYS A 45 19.56 13.56 -4.44
C LYS A 45 20.35 13.16 -5.68
N ILE A 46 19.68 12.72 -6.74
CA ILE A 46 20.33 12.34 -8.00
C ILE A 46 20.96 13.58 -8.65
N PHE A 47 20.23 14.70 -8.73
CA PHE A 47 20.77 15.94 -9.28
C PHE A 47 22.07 16.37 -8.58
N LYS A 48 22.14 16.25 -7.25
CA LYS A 48 23.33 16.59 -6.45
C LYS A 48 24.44 15.52 -6.54
N ALA A 49 24.09 14.25 -6.70
CA ALA A 49 25.05 13.15 -6.74
C ALA A 49 25.89 13.11 -8.03
N TYR A 50 25.40 13.73 -9.12
CA TYR A 50 26.08 13.75 -10.41
C TYR A 50 26.34 15.19 -10.90
N PRO A 51 27.25 15.94 -10.24
CA PRO A 51 27.51 17.34 -10.57
C PRO A 51 28.04 17.54 -11.98
N ASP A 52 28.77 16.57 -12.54
CA ASP A 52 29.31 16.65 -13.91
C ASP A 52 28.22 16.68 -14.98
N ILE A 53 27.05 16.11 -14.69
CA ILE A 53 25.89 16.09 -15.58
C ILE A 53 25.01 17.30 -15.28
N SER A 54 24.64 17.45 -14.02
CA SER A 54 23.76 18.54 -13.56
C SER A 54 24.37 19.92 -13.82
N GLY A 55 25.68 20.07 -13.78
CA GLY A 55 26.41 21.31 -14.07
C GLY A 55 26.35 21.73 -15.55
N GLN A 56 25.97 20.82 -16.45
CA GLN A 56 25.77 21.13 -17.88
C GLN A 56 24.38 21.70 -18.16
N PHE A 57 23.46 21.67 -17.19
CA PHE A 57 22.10 22.14 -17.39
C PHE A 57 22.02 23.65 -17.19
N ASP A 58 21.42 24.34 -18.15
CA ASP A 58 21.00 25.71 -17.96
C ASP A 58 19.72 25.78 -17.08
N ARG A 59 19.33 27.00 -16.70
CA ARG A 59 18.15 27.23 -15.87
C ARG A 59 16.86 26.68 -16.50
N HIS A 60 16.74 26.71 -17.82
CA HIS A 60 15.56 26.20 -18.52
C HIS A 60 15.48 24.68 -18.39
N ARG A 61 16.60 23.99 -18.64
CA ARG A 61 16.70 22.54 -18.58
C ARG A 61 16.51 21.99 -17.18
N VAL A 62 17.00 22.69 -16.14
CA VAL A 62 16.70 22.34 -14.73
C VAL A 62 15.20 22.43 -14.44
N LYS A 63 14.54 23.51 -14.87
CA LYS A 63 13.08 23.66 -14.69
C LYS A 63 12.30 22.56 -15.42
N GLN A 64 12.70 22.25 -16.66
CA GLN A 64 12.09 21.19 -17.44
C GLN A 64 12.27 19.82 -16.76
N PHE A 65 13.48 19.51 -16.28
CA PHE A 65 13.75 18.27 -15.56
C PHE A 65 12.83 18.10 -14.34
N LYS A 66 12.75 19.15 -13.51
CA LYS A 66 11.88 19.14 -12.32
C LYS A 66 10.42 18.93 -12.70
N ARG A 67 9.94 19.63 -13.75
CA ARG A 67 8.57 19.53 -14.22
C ARG A 67 8.25 18.12 -14.74
N GLU A 68 9.10 17.55 -15.60
CA GLU A 68 8.90 16.19 -16.13
C GLU A 68 8.91 15.14 -15.02
N MET A 69 9.82 15.27 -14.04
CA MET A 69 9.86 14.42 -12.85
C MET A 69 8.56 14.51 -12.04
N GLN A 70 8.06 15.73 -11.79
CA GLN A 70 6.83 15.94 -11.02
C GLN A 70 5.59 15.40 -11.75
N GLU A 71 5.43 15.70 -13.03
CA GLU A 71 4.30 15.22 -13.85
C GLU A 71 4.30 13.69 -13.93
N THR A 72 5.45 13.08 -14.26
CA THR A 72 5.55 11.62 -14.37
C THR A 72 5.32 10.92 -13.02
N SER A 73 5.80 11.51 -11.93
CA SER A 73 5.59 10.96 -10.59
C SER A 73 4.13 11.03 -10.19
N ARG A 74 3.45 12.17 -10.42
CA ARG A 74 2.01 12.30 -10.14
C ARG A 74 1.18 11.30 -10.94
N ASP A 75 1.45 11.15 -12.23
CA ASP A 75 0.72 10.18 -13.07
C ASP A 75 0.91 8.75 -12.58
N ALA A 76 2.14 8.39 -12.17
CA ALA A 76 2.44 7.07 -11.65
C ALA A 76 1.84 6.84 -10.27
N ILE A 77 1.80 7.86 -9.40
CA ILE A 77 1.13 7.80 -8.10
C ILE A 77 -0.38 7.65 -8.29
N GLY A 78 -1.02 8.43 -9.17
CA GLY A 78 -2.45 8.30 -9.43
C GLY A 78 -2.84 6.91 -9.92
N ARG A 79 -2.04 6.30 -10.81
CA ARG A 79 -2.23 4.89 -11.21
C ARG A 79 -2.04 3.90 -10.06
N LEU A 80 -1.04 4.11 -9.21
CA LEU A 80 -0.79 3.29 -8.04
C LEU A 80 -1.96 3.37 -7.04
N ILE A 81 -2.39 4.58 -6.68
CA ILE A 81 -3.51 4.79 -5.75
C ILE A 81 -4.79 4.20 -6.33
N GLY A 82 -5.06 4.39 -7.63
CA GLY A 82 -6.20 3.76 -8.29
C GLY A 82 -6.16 2.23 -8.26
N PHE A 83 -4.98 1.62 -8.39
CA PHE A 83 -4.81 0.18 -8.22
C PHE A 83 -5.02 -0.26 -6.77
N LEU A 84 -4.45 0.48 -5.81
CA LEU A 84 -4.56 0.16 -4.39
C LEU A 84 -5.93 0.49 -3.79
N ALA A 85 -6.79 1.22 -4.49
CA ALA A 85 -8.18 1.47 -4.08
C ALA A 85 -9.08 0.23 -4.20
N ASP A 86 -8.61 -0.86 -4.82
CA ASP A 86 -9.34 -2.13 -4.86
C ASP A 86 -9.40 -2.76 -3.46
N GLU A 87 -10.59 -2.74 -2.86
CA GLU A 87 -10.90 -3.25 -1.53
C GLU A 87 -10.49 -4.72 -1.36
N ASP A 88 -10.59 -5.52 -2.42
CA ASP A 88 -10.26 -6.94 -2.40
C ASP A 88 -8.76 -7.18 -2.11
N LEU A 89 -7.88 -6.24 -2.45
CA LEU A 89 -6.45 -6.31 -2.15
C LEU A 89 -6.15 -6.24 -0.65
N TRP A 90 -7.07 -5.66 0.12
CA TRP A 90 -6.93 -5.41 1.55
C TRP A 90 -7.69 -6.48 2.35
N LEU A 91 -8.95 -6.75 1.97
CA LEU A 91 -9.84 -7.60 2.77
C LEU A 91 -9.56 -9.11 2.64
N LYS A 92 -9.03 -9.58 1.51
CA LYS A 92 -8.83 -11.02 1.23
C LYS A 92 -7.49 -11.58 1.71
N GLU A 93 -6.76 -10.83 2.51
CA GLU A 93 -5.46 -11.23 3.06
C GLU A 93 -5.62 -12.45 3.98
N THR A 94 -4.90 -13.54 3.69
CA THR A 94 -4.99 -14.80 4.46
C THR A 94 -4.42 -14.60 5.87
N PRO A 95 -5.03 -15.17 6.93
CA PRO A 95 -4.50 -15.07 8.28
C PRO A 95 -3.05 -15.58 8.36
N SER A 96 -2.12 -14.68 8.62
CA SER A 96 -0.74 -15.03 8.92
C SER A 96 -0.64 -15.47 10.38
N ARG A 97 0.15 -16.51 10.65
CA ARG A 97 0.47 -16.95 12.03
C ARG A 97 1.22 -15.88 12.84
N ARG A 98 1.77 -14.86 12.18
CA ARG A 98 2.48 -13.74 12.81
C ARG A 98 1.67 -12.45 12.69
N PRO A 99 1.57 -11.65 13.76
CA PRO A 99 0.99 -10.32 13.69
C PRO A 99 1.75 -9.51 12.64
N LYS A 100 0.98 -8.89 11.74
CA LYS A 100 1.50 -7.96 10.75
C LYS A 100 1.35 -6.55 11.32
N GLU A 101 2.34 -5.70 11.07
CA GLU A 101 2.51 -4.37 11.63
C GLU A 101 2.92 -3.33 10.57
N SER A 102 3.14 -3.74 9.31
CA SER A 102 3.66 -2.88 8.24
C SER A 102 3.06 -3.18 6.87
N LEU A 103 3.13 -2.20 5.95
CA LEU A 103 2.59 -2.35 4.58
C LEU A 103 3.35 -3.42 3.81
N ARG A 104 4.65 -3.59 4.11
CA ARG A 104 5.51 -4.60 3.50
C ARG A 104 4.99 -6.03 3.68
N GLN A 105 4.16 -6.28 4.68
CA GLN A 105 3.61 -7.60 4.94
C GLN A 105 2.36 -7.92 4.10
N ASN A 106 1.77 -6.92 3.44
CA ASN A 106 0.86 -7.15 2.32
C ASN A 106 1.70 -7.11 1.04
N LEU A 107 2.16 -8.28 0.60
CA LEU A 107 3.13 -8.38 -0.51
C LEU A 107 2.60 -7.76 -1.80
N LYS A 108 1.32 -7.96 -2.12
CA LYS A 108 0.71 -7.39 -3.34
C LYS A 108 0.71 -5.85 -3.30
N VAL A 109 0.30 -5.29 -2.16
CA VAL A 109 0.32 -3.83 -1.96
C VAL A 109 1.74 -3.30 -2.01
N TRP A 110 2.67 -3.97 -1.32
CA TRP A 110 4.06 -3.54 -1.26
C TRP A 110 4.76 -3.60 -2.61
N GLU A 111 4.61 -4.69 -3.36
CA GLU A 111 5.16 -4.82 -4.71
C GLU A 111 4.66 -3.71 -5.64
N ALA A 112 3.37 -3.37 -5.55
CA ALA A 112 2.81 -2.25 -6.29
C ALA A 112 3.49 -0.92 -5.91
N ILE A 113 3.65 -0.64 -4.62
CA ILE A 113 4.36 0.55 -4.11
C ILE A 113 5.81 0.58 -4.59
N GLN A 114 6.51 -0.55 -4.55
CA GLN A 114 7.90 -0.67 -5.01
C GLN A 114 8.06 -0.50 -6.53
N SER A 115 7.00 -0.69 -7.30
CA SER A 115 7.04 -0.51 -8.75
C SER A 115 7.03 0.97 -9.16
N PHE A 116 6.43 1.85 -8.34
CA PHE A 116 6.25 3.27 -8.65
C PHE A 116 7.56 3.97 -9.06
N PRO A 117 8.69 3.82 -8.32
CA PRO A 117 9.90 4.55 -8.65
C PRO A 117 10.47 4.22 -10.04
N ARG A 118 10.07 3.09 -10.65
CA ARG A 118 10.49 2.73 -12.00
C ARG A 118 10.00 3.71 -13.06
N ALA A 119 8.90 4.43 -12.80
CA ALA A 119 8.37 5.44 -13.71
C ALA A 119 9.35 6.62 -13.93
N MET A 120 10.25 6.88 -12.98
CA MET A 120 11.23 7.98 -13.08
C MET A 120 12.48 7.61 -13.90
N ILE A 121 12.76 6.32 -14.08
CA ILE A 121 13.96 5.81 -14.77
C ILE A 121 14.12 6.38 -16.19
N PRO A 122 13.08 6.42 -17.05
CA PRO A 122 13.20 6.95 -18.41
C PRO A 122 13.59 8.42 -18.45
N ILE A 123 13.12 9.23 -17.49
CA ILE A 123 13.47 10.65 -17.39
C ILE A 123 14.95 10.77 -17.06
N LEU A 124 15.42 10.07 -16.03
CA LEU A 124 16.83 10.11 -15.64
C LEU A 124 17.76 9.71 -16.80
N LYS A 125 17.40 8.66 -17.55
CA LYS A 125 18.14 8.25 -18.76
C LYS A 125 18.15 9.33 -19.84
N ARG A 126 17.01 9.97 -20.10
CA ARG A 126 16.89 11.06 -21.09
C ARG A 126 17.78 12.26 -20.74
N TYR A 127 17.92 12.54 -19.45
CA TYR A 127 18.78 13.61 -18.94
C TYR A 127 20.26 13.19 -18.79
N GLY A 128 20.61 11.95 -19.18
CA GLY A 128 22.00 11.48 -19.24
C GLY A 128 22.53 10.91 -17.93
N TYR A 129 21.72 10.79 -16.88
CA TYR A 129 22.17 10.22 -15.60
C TYR A 129 22.53 8.74 -15.76
N PRO A 130 23.75 8.32 -15.38
CA PRO A 130 24.22 6.97 -15.59
C PRO A 130 23.48 6.01 -14.68
N ALA A 131 22.93 4.96 -15.27
CA ALA A 131 22.46 3.81 -14.51
C ALA A 131 23.68 3.10 -13.89
N ARG A 132 23.55 2.61 -12.65
CA ARG A 132 24.56 1.75 -12.04
C ARG A 132 24.71 0.50 -12.90
N SER A 133 25.93 0.16 -13.31
CA SER A 133 26.21 -1.09 -14.00
C SER A 133 26.24 -2.23 -12.98
N SER A 134 25.09 -2.80 -12.65
CA SER A 134 25.06 -4.02 -11.85
C SER A 134 23.80 -4.83 -12.10
N VAL A 135 23.85 -6.09 -11.67
CA VAL A 135 22.79 -7.12 -11.64
C VAL A 135 21.63 -6.71 -10.68
N LEU A 136 21.56 -5.45 -10.25
CA LEU A 136 20.54 -4.97 -9.31
C LEU A 136 19.23 -4.67 -10.05
N GLU A 137 18.09 -4.93 -9.39
CA GLU A 137 16.77 -4.68 -9.96
C GLU A 137 16.47 -3.18 -10.18
N PHE A 138 17.18 -2.27 -9.49
CA PHE A 138 17.02 -0.82 -9.60
C PHE A 138 18.32 -0.12 -10.08
N PRO A 139 18.28 0.59 -11.22
CA PRO A 139 19.48 1.24 -11.80
C PRO A 139 19.93 2.50 -11.04
N TYR A 140 19.06 3.10 -10.21
CA TYR A 140 19.37 4.27 -9.38
C TYR A 140 18.99 3.95 -7.93
N ARG A 141 19.96 3.99 -7.00
CA ARG A 141 19.75 3.62 -5.59
C ARG A 141 18.81 4.58 -4.88
N GLU A 142 18.81 5.83 -5.30
CA GLU A 142 18.01 6.91 -4.73
C GLU A 142 16.52 6.70 -5.01
N LEU A 143 16.18 5.86 -6.00
CA LEU A 143 14.81 5.43 -6.31
C LEU A 143 14.43 4.11 -5.61
N GLU A 144 15.35 3.45 -4.91
CA GLU A 144 15.13 2.12 -4.35
C GLU A 144 14.33 2.20 -3.05
N LEU A 145 13.05 1.83 -3.11
CA LEU A 145 12.13 1.79 -1.97
C LEU A 145 12.03 0.35 -1.43
N LYS A 146 12.78 0.01 -0.38
CA LYS A 146 12.79 -1.31 0.30
C LYS A 146 11.88 -1.36 1.52
N GLU A 147 11.74 -0.23 2.19
CA GLU A 147 11.03 -0.13 3.46
C GLU A 147 10.26 1.19 3.55
N VAL A 148 9.19 1.18 4.34
CA VAL A 148 8.37 2.37 4.61
C VAL A 148 9.20 3.50 5.24
N ASP A 149 10.24 3.16 6.01
CA ASP A 149 11.17 4.11 6.64
C ASP A 149 11.93 5.02 5.67
N GLN A 150 11.98 4.66 4.39
CA GLN A 150 12.63 5.48 3.37
C GLN A 150 11.70 6.58 2.82
N LEU A 151 10.40 6.52 3.12
CA LEU A 151 9.46 7.59 2.81
C LEU A 151 9.65 8.77 3.77
N PRO A 152 9.53 10.02 3.30
CA PRO A 152 9.56 11.19 4.18
C PRO A 152 8.43 11.14 5.22
N LYS A 153 8.73 11.43 6.49
CA LYS A 153 7.74 11.48 7.59
C LYS A 153 6.84 10.22 7.67
N PRO A 154 7.44 9.02 7.84
CA PRO A 154 6.71 7.76 7.72
C PRO A 154 5.79 7.44 8.91
N GLU A 155 5.83 8.23 9.99
CA GLU A 155 5.23 7.89 11.29
C GLU A 155 3.70 7.73 11.22
N ALA A 156 3.02 8.63 10.51
CA ALA A 156 1.57 8.56 10.35
C ALA A 156 1.17 7.33 9.53
N LEU A 157 1.86 7.07 8.41
CA LEU A 157 1.62 5.88 7.58
C LEU A 157 1.83 4.58 8.35
N LYS A 158 2.89 4.51 9.19
CA LYS A 158 3.15 3.37 10.07
C LYS A 158 2.02 3.16 11.08
N LEU A 159 1.57 4.24 11.72
CA LEU A 159 0.48 4.16 12.70
C LEU A 159 -0.84 3.73 12.06
N LEU A 160 -1.18 4.28 10.90
CA LEU A 160 -2.38 3.90 10.14
C LEU A 160 -2.33 2.43 9.73
N THR A 161 -1.17 1.96 9.25
CA THR A 161 -0.99 0.57 8.87
C THR A 161 -1.13 -0.39 10.06
N LEU A 162 -0.58 -0.01 11.22
CA LEU A 162 -0.76 -0.79 12.44
C LEU A 162 -2.24 -0.87 12.85
N LYS A 163 -2.95 0.26 12.82
CA LYS A 163 -4.40 0.30 13.10
C LYS A 163 -5.18 -0.60 12.13
N TYR A 164 -4.85 -0.55 10.84
CA TYR A 164 -5.43 -1.39 9.81
C TYR A 164 -5.24 -2.88 10.14
N TRP A 165 -4.02 -3.32 10.47
CA TRP A 165 -3.78 -4.74 10.79
C TRP A 165 -4.53 -5.21 12.03
N ILE A 166 -4.64 -4.35 13.05
CA ILE A 166 -5.45 -4.64 14.25
C ILE A 166 -6.93 -4.77 13.88
N ALA A 167 -7.44 -3.87 13.04
CA ALA A 167 -8.82 -3.92 12.57
C ALA A 167 -9.10 -5.17 11.73
N LEU A 168 -8.20 -5.52 10.80
CA LEU A 168 -8.28 -6.73 9.98
C LEU A 168 -8.29 -8.00 10.83
N GLY A 169 -7.45 -8.08 11.86
CA GLY A 169 -7.47 -9.22 12.79
C GLY A 169 -8.80 -9.38 13.51
N LYS A 170 -9.42 -8.27 13.95
CA LYS A 170 -10.76 -8.28 14.57
C LYS A 170 -11.85 -8.67 13.58
N PHE A 171 -11.78 -8.18 12.34
CA PHE A 171 -12.70 -8.53 11.27
C PHE A 171 -12.64 -10.03 10.94
N GLN A 172 -11.43 -10.57 10.73
CA GLN A 172 -11.22 -11.98 10.44
C GLN A 172 -11.76 -12.87 11.57
N GLN A 173 -11.55 -12.48 12.83
CA GLN A 173 -12.10 -13.21 13.97
C GLN A 173 -13.64 -13.21 13.94
N THR A 174 -14.28 -12.07 13.67
CA THR A 174 -15.74 -11.95 13.56
C THR A 174 -16.29 -12.80 12.39
N VAL A 175 -15.59 -12.82 11.25
CA VAL A 175 -15.94 -13.68 10.11
C VAL A 175 -15.86 -15.16 10.50
N MET A 176 -14.79 -15.59 11.17
CA MET A 176 -14.64 -16.97 11.64
C MET A 176 -15.72 -17.36 12.65
N ASP A 177 -16.06 -16.47 13.59
CA ASP A 177 -17.09 -16.74 14.60
C ASP A 177 -18.49 -16.82 13.98
N SER A 178 -18.78 -15.96 12.99
CA SER A 178 -20.01 -16.02 12.21
C SER A 178 -20.13 -17.32 11.42
N GLN A 179 -19.05 -17.76 10.76
CA GLN A 179 -19.02 -19.03 10.01
C GLN A 179 -19.23 -20.24 10.92
N ARG A 180 -18.59 -20.27 12.09
CA ARG A 180 -18.78 -21.34 13.09
C ARG A 180 -20.22 -21.39 13.58
N LEU A 181 -20.82 -20.24 13.90
CA LEU A 181 -22.21 -20.18 14.35
C LEU A 181 -23.18 -20.64 13.25
N GLN A 182 -22.96 -20.22 12.00
CA GLN A 182 -23.76 -20.69 10.87
C GLN A 182 -23.68 -22.21 10.68
N GLN A 183 -22.49 -22.80 10.82
CA GLN A 183 -22.32 -24.25 10.75
C GLN A 183 -23.04 -24.96 11.88
N THR A 184 -22.96 -24.46 13.12
CA THR A 184 -23.70 -25.03 14.26
C THR A 184 -25.20 -24.98 14.02
N VAL A 185 -25.75 -23.83 13.59
CA VAL A 185 -27.18 -23.68 13.30
C VAL A 185 -27.62 -24.61 12.17
N ALA A 186 -26.83 -24.73 11.09
CA ALA A 186 -27.12 -25.64 10.00
C ALA A 186 -27.11 -27.11 10.46
N HIS A 187 -26.12 -27.51 11.29
CA HIS A 187 -26.06 -28.87 11.85
C HIS A 187 -27.27 -29.18 12.75
N GLN A 188 -27.67 -28.26 13.63
CA GLN A 188 -28.85 -28.43 14.48
C GLN A 188 -30.13 -28.59 13.65
N SER A 189 -30.31 -27.78 12.61
CA SER A 189 -31.45 -27.90 11.70
C SER A 189 -31.47 -29.25 10.96
N LEU A 190 -30.31 -29.78 10.56
CA LEU A 190 -30.21 -31.10 9.95
C LEU A 190 -30.50 -32.24 10.94
N GLU A 191 -30.09 -32.10 12.20
CA GLU A 191 -30.42 -33.06 13.27
C GLU A 191 -31.93 -33.09 13.57
N GLU A 192 -32.60 -31.94 13.60
CA GLU A 192 -34.05 -31.85 13.77
C GLU A 192 -34.79 -32.56 12.64
N ILE A 193 -34.40 -32.33 11.38
CA ILE A 193 -34.99 -33.00 10.20
C ILE A 193 -34.76 -34.52 10.21
N TRP A 194 -33.64 -34.99 10.78
CA TRP A 194 -33.32 -36.42 10.84
C TRP A 194 -34.09 -37.16 11.94
N GLN A 195 -34.57 -36.45 12.97
CA GLN A 195 -35.31 -37.03 14.09
C GLN A 195 -36.83 -37.10 13.85
N ASP A 196 -37.35 -36.38 12.85
CA ASP A 196 -38.73 -36.46 12.34
C ASP A 196 -38.92 -37.60 11.32
#